data_AF-A0A7J7J495-F1
#
_entry.id   AF-A0A7J7J495-F1
#
_cell.length_a   1.000
_cell.length_b   1.000
_cell.length_c   1.000
_cell.angle_alpha   90.00
_cell.angle_beta   90.00
_cell.angle_gamma   90.00
#
_symmetry.space_group_name_H-M   'P 1'
#
loop_
_entity.id
_entity.type
_entity.pdbx_description
1 polymer ?
#
loop_
_entity_poly.entity_id
_entity_poly.type
_entity_poly.pdbx_seq_one_letter_code
_entity_poly.pdbx_strand_id
1 'polypeptide(L)'
;MTIDRIQIDFQCCGSSGPEDWYTVPWQQDKYLRDIASTRVRKMNIYHVTDVPFSCCDSNSPVTPCQHLDINNVAAHGQIFHTIHEDGCQLAMLDYFKQSLLLPAAIFLTCIVVIQITNVMLMRFLQTSVNNLEWASPGNQDGVSPAYIITQHPTKFAADVSD
;
A
#
# COMPACT_ATOMS: atom_id res chain seq x y z
N MET A 1 -12.57 6.32 -21.30
CA MET A 1 -11.18 6.79 -21.24
C MET A 1 -10.64 7.06 -19.84
N THR A 2 -11.45 7.22 -18.78
CA THR A 2 -10.90 7.24 -17.40
C THR A 2 -10.69 5.83 -16.84
N ILE A 3 -11.61 4.90 -17.14
CA ILE A 3 -11.52 3.50 -16.69
C ILE A 3 -10.32 2.76 -17.28
N ASP A 4 -9.99 3.05 -18.54
CA ASP A 4 -8.88 2.41 -19.24
C ASP A 4 -7.53 2.71 -18.57
N ARG A 5 -7.34 3.96 -18.08
CA ARG A 5 -6.13 4.36 -17.36
C ARG A 5 -6.01 3.64 -16.03
N ILE A 6 -7.10 3.58 -15.28
CA ILE A 6 -7.16 2.87 -14.00
C ILE A 6 -6.75 1.41 -14.17
N GLN A 7 -7.30 0.74 -15.17
CA GLN A 7 -7.04 -0.69 -15.42
C GLN A 7 -5.59 -0.96 -15.78
N ILE A 8 -4.97 -0.06 -16.56
CA ILE A 8 -3.55 -0.15 -16.91
C ILE A 8 -2.65 0.18 -15.71
N ASP A 9 -2.92 1.27 -14.99
CA ASP A 9 -2.08 1.76 -13.89
C ASP A 9 -2.08 0.80 -12.69
N PHE A 10 -3.22 0.18 -12.40
CA PHE A 10 -3.39 -0.76 -11.29
C PHE A 10 -3.36 -2.22 -11.71
N GLN A 11 -3.10 -2.52 -13.00
CA GLN A 11 -2.99 -3.88 -13.52
C GLN A 11 -4.19 -4.75 -13.15
N CYS A 12 -5.40 -4.25 -13.41
CA CYS A 12 -6.66 -4.84 -12.98
C CYS A 12 -7.71 -4.80 -14.09
N CYS A 13 -8.73 -5.65 -14.02
CA CYS A 13 -9.83 -5.68 -14.98
C CYS A 13 -11.20 -5.71 -14.30
N GLY A 14 -12.11 -4.86 -14.77
CA GLY A 14 -13.44 -4.72 -14.21
C GLY A 14 -13.44 -4.20 -12.76
N SER A 15 -14.60 -4.25 -12.11
CA SER A 15 -14.77 -3.87 -10.71
C SER A 15 -14.37 -5.03 -9.80
N SER A 16 -15.02 -6.19 -9.97
CA SER A 16 -14.68 -7.45 -9.29
C SER A 16 -13.80 -8.36 -10.13
N GLY A 17 -13.94 -8.27 -11.46
CA GLY A 17 -13.18 -9.09 -12.40
C GLY A 17 -13.59 -8.82 -13.86
N PRO A 18 -12.94 -9.50 -14.82
CA PRO A 18 -13.19 -9.32 -16.25
C PRO A 18 -14.63 -9.65 -16.68
N GLU A 19 -15.34 -10.47 -15.89
CA GLU A 19 -16.73 -10.87 -16.13
C GLU A 19 -17.72 -9.70 -16.12
N ASP A 20 -17.40 -8.59 -15.45
CA ASP A 20 -18.23 -7.39 -15.41
C ASP A 20 -18.51 -6.86 -16.83
N TRP A 21 -17.54 -7.01 -17.72
CA TRP A 21 -17.64 -6.56 -19.11
C TRP A 21 -18.57 -7.42 -19.99
N TYR A 22 -18.93 -8.63 -19.54
CA TYR A 22 -19.86 -9.48 -20.28
C TYR A 22 -21.32 -9.01 -20.13
N THR A 23 -21.61 -8.29 -19.06
CA THR A 23 -22.96 -7.80 -18.75
C THR A 23 -23.18 -6.36 -19.20
N VAL A 24 -22.11 -5.57 -19.31
CA VAL A 24 -22.16 -4.15 -19.64
C VAL A 24 -21.63 -3.89 -21.06
N PRO A 25 -22.45 -3.34 -21.98
CA PRO A 25 -21.98 -2.94 -23.29
C PRO A 25 -21.01 -1.76 -23.17
N TRP A 26 -19.71 -2.02 -23.39
CA TRP A 26 -18.65 -1.03 -23.24
C TRP A 26 -18.17 -0.42 -24.57
N GLN A 27 -18.56 -1.02 -25.70
CA GLN A 27 -18.30 -0.52 -27.04
C GLN A 27 -19.45 0.37 -27.52
N GLN A 28 -19.15 1.44 -28.27
CA GLN A 28 -20.21 2.31 -28.81
C GLN A 28 -21.07 1.56 -29.84
N ASP A 29 -22.38 1.78 -29.82
CA ASP A 29 -23.36 1.15 -30.72
C ASP A 29 -23.01 1.25 -32.22
N LYS A 30 -22.28 2.29 -32.62
CA LYS A 30 -21.83 2.46 -34.00
C LYS A 30 -20.90 1.33 -34.45
N TYR A 31 -20.01 0.86 -33.59
CA TYR A 31 -19.08 -0.24 -33.88
C TYR A 31 -19.76 -1.61 -33.71
N LEU A 32 -20.77 -1.70 -32.84
CA LEU A 32 -21.60 -2.90 -32.71
C LEU A 32 -22.48 -3.13 -33.95
N ARG A 33 -22.92 -2.08 -34.64
CA ARG A 33 -23.74 -2.19 -35.86
C ARG A 33 -23.03 -2.85 -37.04
N ASP A 34 -21.74 -2.57 -37.24
CA ASP A 34 -20.94 -3.17 -38.33
C ASP A 34 -20.61 -4.65 -38.06
N ILE A 35 -20.51 -5.04 -36.79
CA ILE A 35 -20.33 -6.43 -36.38
C ILE A 35 -21.66 -7.20 -36.43
N ALA A 36 -22.78 -6.53 -36.12
CA ALA A 36 -24.12 -7.10 -36.13
C ALA A 36 -24.62 -7.48 -37.54
N SER A 37 -24.09 -6.86 -38.61
CA SER A 37 -24.41 -7.27 -39.99
C SER A 37 -23.73 -8.57 -40.42
N THR A 38 -22.60 -8.94 -39.80
CA THR A 38 -21.83 -10.15 -40.15
C THR A 38 -22.05 -11.28 -39.14
N ARG A 39 -22.28 -10.95 -37.87
CA ARG A 39 -22.59 -11.89 -36.78
C ARG A 39 -24.07 -11.79 -36.45
N VAL A 40 -24.85 -12.43 -37.31
CA VAL A 40 -26.31 -12.56 -37.28
C VAL A 40 -26.86 -12.64 -35.86
N ARG A 41 -27.81 -11.75 -35.57
CA ARG A 41 -28.97 -11.89 -34.65
C ARG A 41 -29.32 -13.36 -34.32
N LYS A 42 -28.56 -13.98 -33.43
CA LYS A 42 -28.95 -15.22 -32.77
C LYS A 42 -29.04 -14.94 -31.28
N MET A 43 -30.28 -14.73 -30.87
CA MET A 43 -30.77 -15.01 -29.51
C MET A 43 -29.96 -14.36 -28.38
N ASN A 44 -30.30 -13.12 -28.03
CA ASN A 44 -30.37 -12.57 -26.66
C ASN A 44 -29.29 -12.94 -25.62
N ILE A 45 -28.13 -13.39 -26.06
CA ILE A 45 -27.03 -13.88 -25.25
C ILE A 45 -25.79 -13.38 -25.97
N TYR A 46 -25.38 -12.16 -25.62
CA TYR A 46 -24.06 -11.68 -25.93
C TYR A 46 -23.08 -12.49 -25.06
N HIS A 47 -22.81 -13.75 -25.43
CA HIS A 47 -21.58 -14.44 -25.00
C HIS A 47 -20.42 -13.86 -25.82
N VAL A 48 -20.29 -12.55 -25.76
CA VAL A 48 -19.14 -11.83 -26.26
C VAL A 48 -18.25 -11.73 -25.04
N THR A 49 -17.37 -12.71 -24.87
CA THR A 49 -16.36 -12.76 -23.82
C THR A 49 -15.21 -11.81 -24.19
N ASP A 50 -15.58 -10.56 -24.51
CA ASP A 50 -14.67 -9.51 -24.94
C ASP A 50 -14.52 -8.49 -23.82
N VAL A 51 -13.28 -8.13 -23.54
CA VAL A 51 -12.90 -7.11 -22.57
C VAL A 51 -12.20 -5.96 -23.30
N PRO A 52 -12.16 -4.75 -22.72
CA PRO A 52 -11.36 -3.66 -23.28
C PRO A 52 -9.87 -4.01 -23.27
N PHE A 53 -9.12 -3.44 -24.21
CA PHE A 53 -7.68 -3.64 -24.32
C PHE A 53 -6.90 -3.19 -23.07
N SER A 54 -7.50 -2.34 -22.23
CA SER A 54 -6.92 -1.89 -20.97
C SER A 54 -6.76 -2.99 -19.93
N CYS A 55 -7.47 -4.11 -20.09
CA CYS A 55 -7.34 -5.28 -19.21
C CYS A 55 -6.16 -6.19 -19.56
N CYS A 56 -5.42 -5.87 -20.62
CA CYS A 56 -4.28 -6.66 -21.09
C CYS A 56 -3.08 -6.56 -20.14
N ASP A 57 -2.47 -7.70 -19.85
CA ASP A 57 -1.21 -7.75 -19.08
C ASP A 57 -0.02 -7.38 -19.99
N SER A 58 0.60 -6.25 -19.70
CA SER A 58 1.80 -5.78 -20.41
C SER A 58 3.06 -6.59 -20.11
N ASN A 59 3.04 -7.43 -19.07
CA ASN A 59 4.19 -8.22 -18.64
C ASN A 59 4.26 -9.60 -19.28
N SER A 60 3.26 -9.99 -20.08
CA SER A 60 3.26 -11.29 -20.78
C SER A 60 4.29 -11.28 -21.93
N PRO A 61 5.41 -12.03 -21.84
CA PRO A 61 6.53 -11.88 -22.77
C PRO A 61 6.34 -12.64 -24.10
N VAL A 62 5.32 -13.50 -24.20
CA VAL A 62 5.30 -14.59 -25.20
C VAL A 62 4.15 -14.49 -26.20
N THR A 63 3.06 -13.78 -25.87
CA THR A 63 1.85 -13.75 -26.70
C THR A 63 1.26 -12.35 -26.83
N PRO A 64 0.74 -11.95 -28.02
CA PRO A 64 -0.05 -10.73 -28.14
C PRO A 64 -1.28 -10.82 -27.22
N CYS A 65 -1.69 -9.69 -26.63
CA CYS A 65 -2.86 -9.69 -25.75
C CYS A 65 -4.13 -10.12 -26.49
N GLN A 66 -4.83 -11.11 -25.95
CA GLN A 66 -6.08 -11.61 -26.47
C GLN A 66 -7.24 -11.07 -25.62
N HIS A 67 -7.93 -10.04 -26.12
CA HIS A 67 -9.05 -9.40 -25.40
C HIS A 67 -10.43 -9.74 -25.99
N LEU A 68 -10.49 -10.58 -27.03
CA LEU A 68 -11.74 -11.10 -27.63
C LEU A 68 -11.86 -12.61 -27.41
N ASP A 69 -13.08 -13.12 -27.28
CA ASP A 69 -13.39 -14.56 -27.14
C ASP A 69 -12.52 -15.32 -26.12
N ILE A 70 -12.30 -14.73 -24.94
CA ILE A 70 -11.29 -15.17 -23.95
C ILE A 70 -11.54 -16.60 -23.43
N ASN A 71 -12.80 -17.05 -23.43
CA ASN A 71 -13.19 -18.37 -22.92
C ASN A 71 -13.06 -19.52 -23.95
N ASN A 72 -12.67 -19.23 -25.20
CA ASN A 72 -12.61 -20.23 -26.26
C ASN A 72 -11.25 -20.94 -26.34
N VAL A 73 -11.03 -21.84 -25.37
CA VAL A 73 -9.80 -22.64 -25.22
C VAL A 73 -9.53 -23.56 -26.42
N ALA A 74 -10.55 -23.89 -27.21
CA ALA A 74 -10.43 -24.82 -28.34
C ALA A 74 -9.81 -24.19 -29.60
N ALA A 75 -9.87 -22.87 -29.74
CA ALA A 75 -9.35 -22.18 -30.92
C ALA A 75 -7.87 -21.79 -30.80
N HIS A 76 -7.37 -21.63 -29.57
CA HIS A 76 -6.10 -20.96 -29.31
C HIS A 76 -5.33 -21.72 -28.23
N GLY A 77 -4.37 -22.54 -28.68
CA GLY A 77 -3.59 -23.43 -27.83
C GLY A 77 -2.95 -22.71 -26.63
N GLN A 78 -3.14 -23.33 -25.46
CA GLN A 78 -2.70 -22.92 -24.12
C GLN A 78 -3.40 -21.67 -23.57
N ILE A 79 -4.01 -21.85 -22.39
CA ILE A 79 -4.64 -20.80 -21.58
C ILE A 79 -3.51 -19.94 -21.00
N PHE A 80 -2.99 -19.02 -21.78
CA PHE A 80 -2.18 -17.94 -21.23
C PHE A 80 -3.15 -16.89 -20.69
N HIS A 81 -3.10 -16.65 -19.38
CA HIS A 81 -3.78 -15.50 -18.76
C HIS A 81 -3.10 -14.22 -19.28
N THR A 82 -3.55 -13.74 -20.43
CA THR A 82 -3.06 -12.52 -21.09
C THR A 82 -3.79 -11.27 -20.60
N ILE A 83 -4.70 -11.44 -19.64
CA ILE A 83 -5.52 -10.40 -19.04
C ILE A 83 -5.40 -10.44 -17.53
N HIS A 84 -5.60 -9.30 -16.89
CA HIS A 84 -5.69 -9.21 -15.44
C HIS A 84 -7.01 -9.80 -14.96
N GLU A 85 -6.94 -10.81 -14.09
CA GLU A 85 -8.13 -11.41 -13.45
C GLU A 85 -8.56 -10.68 -12.18
N ASP A 86 -7.66 -9.86 -11.63
CA ASP A 86 -7.92 -9.10 -10.40
C ASP A 86 -8.87 -7.92 -10.66
N GLY A 87 -9.91 -7.83 -9.84
CA GLY A 87 -10.82 -6.69 -9.82
C GLY A 87 -10.14 -5.41 -9.33
N CYS A 88 -10.41 -4.29 -10.00
CA CYS A 88 -9.80 -3.00 -9.65
C CYS A 88 -10.18 -2.51 -8.24
N GLN A 89 -11.32 -2.94 -7.69
CA GLN A 89 -11.71 -2.60 -6.33
C GLN A 89 -10.69 -3.10 -5.29
N LEU A 90 -10.28 -4.36 -5.43
CA LEU A 90 -9.32 -4.98 -4.51
C LEU A 90 -7.90 -4.50 -4.80
N ALA A 91 -7.51 -4.44 -6.09
CA ALA A 91 -6.17 -4.00 -6.50
C ALA A 91 -5.83 -2.58 -5.99
N MET A 92 -6.78 -1.63 -6.09
CA MET A 92 -6.58 -0.28 -5.55
C MET A 92 -6.42 -0.28 -4.03
N LEU A 93 -7.26 -1.02 -3.31
CA LEU A 93 -7.20 -1.07 -1.85
C LEU A 93 -5.87 -1.64 -1.38
N ASP A 94 -5.40 -2.70 -2.03
CA ASP A 94 -4.12 -3.32 -1.72
C ASP A 94 -2.95 -2.39 -2.05
N TYR A 95 -3.02 -1.66 -3.17
CA TYR A 95 -2.04 -0.63 -3.49
C TYR A 95 -2.00 0.46 -2.40
N PHE A 96 -3.14 1.02 -1.99
CA PHE A 96 -3.16 2.04 -0.93
C PHE A 96 -2.65 1.50 0.41
N LYS A 97 -2.97 0.26 0.74
CA LYS A 97 -2.49 -0.37 1.96
C LYS A 97 -0.97 -0.54 1.95
N GLN A 98 -0.42 -1.05 0.85
CA GLN A 98 1.01 -1.33 0.72
C GLN A 98 1.84 -0.06 0.51
N SER A 99 1.38 0.85 -0.35
CA SER A 99 2.13 2.05 -0.73
C SER A 99 1.96 3.23 0.22
N LEU A 100 0.84 3.32 0.95
CA LEU A 100 0.56 4.46 1.82
C LEU A 100 0.46 4.08 3.30
N LEU A 101 -0.44 3.16 3.67
CA LEU A 101 -0.73 2.89 5.08
C LEU A 101 0.45 2.25 5.81
N LEU A 102 1.09 1.24 5.20
CA LEU A 102 2.21 0.52 5.80
C LEU A 102 3.44 1.43 6.02
N PRO A 103 3.95 2.19 5.04
CA PRO A 103 5.07 3.10 5.27
C PRO A 103 4.72 4.25 6.22
N ALA A 104 3.50 4.78 6.16
CA ALA A 104 3.07 5.81 7.10
C ALA A 104 3.04 5.31 8.55
N ALA A 105 2.55 4.09 8.79
CA ALA A 105 2.54 3.48 10.12
C ALA A 105 3.96 3.26 10.64
N ILE A 106 4.88 2.77 9.80
CA ILE A 106 6.29 2.62 10.16
C ILE A 106 6.91 3.98 10.51
N PHE A 107 6.70 4.99 9.66
CA PHE A 107 7.23 6.33 9.87
C PHE A 107 6.75 6.96 11.17
N LEU A 108 5.44 6.88 11.46
CA LEU A 108 4.86 7.36 12.72
C LEU A 108 5.44 6.62 13.93
N THR A 109 5.62 5.30 13.82
CA THR A 109 6.24 4.49 14.89
C THR A 109 7.68 4.94 15.15
N CYS A 110 8.47 5.18 14.11
CA CYS A 110 9.83 5.70 14.24
C CYS A 110 9.85 7.07 14.93
N ILE A 111 8.93 7.98 14.58
CA ILE A 111 8.82 9.28 15.24
C ILE A 111 8.55 9.09 16.73
N VAL A 112 7.58 8.24 17.11
CA VAL A 112 7.25 7.99 18.53
C VAL A 112 8.46 7.47 19.30
N VAL A 113 9.22 6.54 18.75
CA VAL A 113 10.43 6.00 19.39
C VAL A 113 11.50 7.08 19.58
N ILE A 114 11.72 7.92 18.57
CA ILE A 114 12.66 9.04 18.64
C ILE A 114 12.21 10.04 19.72
N GLN A 115 10.91 10.36 19.77
CA GLN A 115 10.38 11.27 20.79
C GLN A 115 10.55 10.72 22.21
N ILE A 116 10.26 9.44 22.43
CA ILE A 116 10.50 8.80 23.73
C ILE A 116 11.99 8.87 24.09
N THR A 117 12.88 8.59 23.14
CA THR A 117 14.33 8.66 23.35
C THR A 117 14.77 10.08 23.73
N ASN A 118 14.28 11.10 23.04
CA ASN A 118 14.58 12.51 23.35
C ASN A 118 14.09 12.89 24.74
N VAL A 119 12.88 12.46 25.11
CA VAL A 119 12.34 12.71 26.46
C VAL A 119 13.20 12.02 27.52
N MET A 120 13.62 10.78 27.29
CA MET A 120 14.51 10.05 28.20
C MET A 120 15.86 10.75 28.37
N LEU A 121 16.48 11.20 27.26
CA LEU A 121 17.75 11.92 27.30
C LEU A 121 17.62 13.25 28.03
N MET A 122 16.56 14.00 27.76
CA MET A 122 16.29 15.27 28.45
C MET A 122 16.08 15.05 29.95
N ARG A 123 15.33 14.00 30.33
CA ARG A 123 15.14 13.65 31.75
C ARG A 123 16.47 13.26 32.41
N PHE A 124 17.31 12.49 31.71
CA PHE A 124 18.63 12.13 32.20
C PHE A 124 19.52 13.35 32.46
N LEU A 125 19.57 14.29 31.50
CA LEU A 125 20.33 15.53 31.63
C LEU A 125 19.80 16.41 32.76
N GLN A 126 18.47 16.60 32.84
CA GLN A 126 17.84 17.38 33.92
C GLN A 126 18.21 16.84 35.30
N THR A 127 18.13 15.53 35.49
CA THR A 127 18.47 14.92 36.77
C THR A 127 19.94 15.11 37.12
N SER A 128 20.86 14.99 36.15
CA SER A 128 22.29 15.22 36.40
C SER A 128 22.58 16.66 36.84
N VAL A 129 22.03 17.65 36.11
CA VAL A 129 22.26 19.07 36.40
C VAL A 129 21.67 19.47 37.74
N ASN A 130 20.41 19.10 38.00
CA ASN A 130 19.79 19.33 39.30
C ASN A 130 20.61 18.67 40.42
N ASN A 131 21.25 17.53 40.11
CA ASN A 131 22.07 16.85 41.10
C ASN A 131 23.39 17.52 41.45
N LEU A 132 23.99 18.21 40.50
CA LEU A 132 25.20 19.00 40.74
C LEU A 132 24.89 20.22 41.62
N GLU A 133 23.75 20.87 41.38
CA GLU A 133 23.36 22.08 42.12
C GLU A 133 23.23 21.83 43.63
N TRP A 134 22.63 20.71 44.04
CA TRP A 134 22.49 20.41 45.47
C TRP A 134 23.77 19.82 46.09
N ALA A 135 24.59 19.11 45.31
CA ALA A 135 25.82 18.51 45.82
C ALA A 135 26.95 19.52 45.97
N SER A 136 27.04 20.51 45.07
CA SER A 136 28.09 21.53 45.09
C SER A 136 27.60 22.85 44.46
N PRO A 137 26.91 23.71 45.22
CA PRO A 137 26.38 24.96 44.71
C PRO A 137 27.51 25.86 44.18
N GLY A 138 27.49 26.16 42.88
CA GLY A 138 28.47 27.04 42.22
C GLY A 138 29.67 26.33 41.58
N ASN A 139 29.79 25.00 41.68
CA ASN A 139 30.82 24.22 40.98
C ASN A 139 30.23 23.49 39.78
N GLN A 140 30.57 23.94 38.57
CA GLN A 140 30.01 23.41 37.31
C GLN A 140 30.71 22.13 36.82
N ASP A 141 31.86 21.78 37.39
CA ASP A 141 32.70 20.65 36.96
C ASP A 141 32.56 19.42 37.87
N GLY A 142 31.58 19.43 38.78
CA GLY A 142 31.30 18.31 39.68
C GLY A 142 30.81 17.07 38.93
N VAL A 143 30.98 15.89 39.52
CA VAL A 143 30.42 14.63 39.01
C VAL A 143 29.17 14.30 39.82
N SER A 144 28.02 14.10 39.16
CA SER A 144 26.76 13.70 39.81
C SER A 144 26.14 12.48 39.10
N PRO A 145 25.41 11.62 39.83
CA PRO A 145 24.67 10.54 39.21
C PRO A 145 23.41 11.08 38.53
N ALA A 146 23.01 10.41 37.45
CA ALA A 146 21.78 10.70 36.74
C ALA A 146 20.85 9.48 36.77
N TYR A 147 19.55 9.72 36.90
CA TYR A 147 18.54 8.68 36.95
C TYR A 147 17.26 9.12 36.21
N ILE A 148 16.52 8.11 35.72
CA ILE A 148 15.33 8.31 34.89
C ILE A 148 14.04 8.33 35.72
N ILE A 149 13.94 7.50 36.77
CA ILE A 149 12.67 7.29 37.51
C ILE A 149 12.76 7.83 38.94
N THR A 150 13.69 7.37 39.78
CA THR A 150 13.96 7.94 41.13
C THR A 150 15.28 7.41 41.69
N GLN A 151 16.01 8.25 42.43
CA GLN A 151 16.93 7.77 43.48
C GLN A 151 16.28 7.96 44.86
N HIS A 152 16.39 6.94 45.72
CA HIS A 152 16.04 7.09 47.12
C HIS A 152 17.00 8.08 47.80
N PRO A 153 16.49 9.07 48.56
CA PRO A 153 17.29 10.16 49.14
C PRO A 153 18.31 9.70 50.20
N THR A 154 18.26 8.45 50.66
CA THR A 154 19.09 7.96 51.77
C THR A 154 20.49 7.50 51.37
N LYS A 155 20.79 7.26 50.09
CA LYS A 155 22.11 6.76 49.68
C LYS A 155 23.15 7.84 49.42
N PHE A 156 22.74 9.04 49.05
CA PHE A 156 23.72 10.06 48.68
C PHE A 156 24.30 10.83 49.89
N ALA A 157 23.52 10.96 50.96
CA ALA A 157 24.03 11.54 52.21
C ALA A 157 25.13 10.68 52.87
N ALA A 158 25.27 9.40 52.48
CA ALA A 158 26.27 8.49 53.03
C ALA A 158 27.61 8.50 52.26
N ASP A 159 27.62 8.93 51.00
CA ASP A 159 28.80 8.87 50.11
C ASP A 159 29.58 10.20 50.05
N VAL A 160 29.04 11.28 50.63
CA VAL A 160 29.72 12.60 50.72
C VAL A 160 30.42 12.79 52.08
N SER A 161 30.31 11.81 52.98
CA SER A 161 30.82 11.87 54.36
C SER A 161 32.10 11.08 54.63
N ASP A 162 32.76 10.53 53.62
CA ASP A 162 34.11 9.92 53.71
C ASP A 162 35.11 10.59 52.76
#